data_AF-A0A945NJB9-F1
#
_entry.id   AF-A0A945NJB9-F1
#
_cell.length_a   1.000
_cell.length_b   1.000
_cell.length_c   1.000
_cell.angle_alpha   90.00
_cell.angle_beta   90.00
_cell.angle_gamma   90.00
#
_symmetry.space_group_name_H-M   'P 1'
#
loop_
_entity.id
_entity.type
_entity.pdbx_description
1 polymer ?
#
loop_
_entity_poly.entity_id
_entity_poly.type
_entity_poly.pdbx_seq_one_letter_code
_entity_poly.pdbx_strand_id
1 'polypeptide(L)'
;AGPRVSPFADVRDGGALLQRAGFALPVADTEVLAVSYENPLKLMHDLRGMGEQMATHSRAKTFTRRDVLFRACEIYQDIFGDDDGRVPATFEVITLTAWAPAPDQQQPSTRGSGQISLADVLKSDDESA
;
A
#
# COMPACT_ATOMS: atom_id res chain seq x y z
N ALA A 1 -12.41 9.30 22.53
CA ALA A 1 -11.09 8.69 22.26
C ALA A 1 -10.67 9.09 20.86
N GLY A 2 -9.43 9.54 20.66
CA GLY A 2 -8.92 9.91 19.32
C GLY A 2 -8.27 8.71 18.61
N PRO A 3 -8.06 8.80 17.28
CA PRO A 3 -7.42 7.73 16.51
C PRO A 3 -6.00 7.46 17.01
N ARG A 4 -5.58 6.19 16.95
CA ARG A 4 -4.26 5.72 17.43
C ARG A 4 -3.22 5.55 16.33
N VAL A 5 -3.67 5.50 15.08
CA VAL A 5 -2.84 5.33 13.87
C VAL A 5 -3.15 6.44 12.85
N SER A 6 -2.15 6.86 12.09
CA SER A 6 -2.34 7.81 10.99
C SER A 6 -3.27 7.23 9.92
N PRO A 7 -3.98 8.08 9.14
CA PRO A 7 -4.70 7.59 7.97
C PRO A 7 -3.75 6.89 7.01
N PHE A 8 -4.14 5.71 6.53
CA PHE A 8 -3.39 4.98 5.51
C PHE A 8 -3.63 5.61 4.13
N ALA A 9 -2.61 5.56 3.27
CA ALA A 9 -2.74 5.97 1.87
C ALA A 9 -3.29 4.80 1.04
N ASP A 10 -4.22 5.06 0.12
CA ASP A 10 -4.64 4.10 -0.91
C ASP A 10 -3.70 4.23 -2.12
N VAL A 11 -3.35 3.12 -2.76
CA VAL A 11 -2.53 3.08 -3.98
C VAL A 11 -3.06 4.00 -5.09
N ARG A 12 -4.39 4.11 -5.21
CA ARG A 12 -5.06 4.99 -6.18
C ARG A 12 -4.83 6.46 -5.86
N ASP A 13 -4.87 6.82 -4.57
CA ASP A 13 -4.61 8.19 -4.13
C ASP A 13 -3.15 8.58 -4.42
N GLY A 14 -2.21 7.64 -4.22
CA GLY A 14 -0.80 7.81 -4.58
C GLY A 14 -0.60 8.07 -6.08
N GLY A 15 -1.22 7.24 -6.94
CA GLY A 15 -1.18 7.44 -8.40
C GLY A 15 -1.84 8.73 -8.87
N ALA A 16 -2.97 9.12 -8.26
CA ALA A 16 -3.64 10.39 -8.54
C ALA A 16 -2.80 11.60 -8.09
N LEU A 17 -2.07 11.47 -6.98
CA LEU A 17 -1.16 12.51 -6.47
C LEU A 17 -0.02 12.78 -7.45
N LEU A 18 0.59 11.73 -8.02
CA LEU A 18 1.66 11.88 -9.01
C LEU A 18 1.21 12.70 -10.23
N GLN A 19 0.02 12.42 -10.76
CA GLN A 19 -0.55 13.16 -11.89
C GLN A 19 -0.81 14.63 -11.52
N ARG A 20 -1.38 14.88 -10.34
CA ARG A 20 -1.63 16.24 -9.85
C ARG A 20 -0.35 17.02 -9.59
N ALA A 21 0.73 16.33 -9.22
CA ALA A 21 2.06 16.91 -9.06
C ALA A 21 2.76 17.19 -10.40
N GLY A 22 2.17 16.81 -11.54
CA GLY A 22 2.69 17.10 -12.87
C GLY A 22 3.67 16.06 -13.40
N PHE A 23 3.80 14.90 -12.76
CA PHE A 23 4.57 13.79 -13.32
C PHE A 23 3.80 13.07 -14.42
N ALA A 24 4.54 12.51 -15.37
CA ALA A 24 4.02 11.73 -16.48
C ALA A 24 4.27 10.23 -16.28
N LEU A 25 3.45 9.41 -16.94
CA LEU A 25 3.50 7.94 -16.88
C LEU A 25 3.52 7.39 -15.43
N PRO A 26 2.55 7.75 -14.57
CA PRO A 26 2.53 7.23 -13.21
C PRO A 26 2.28 5.72 -13.20
N VAL A 27 3.10 5.00 -12.45
CA VAL A 27 2.92 3.59 -12.11
C VAL A 27 2.81 3.52 -10.60
N ALA A 28 1.73 2.91 -10.13
CA ALA A 28 1.50 2.66 -8.72
C ALA A 28 1.30 1.17 -8.54
N ASP A 29 2.14 0.54 -7.72
CA ASP A 29 2.05 -0.87 -7.38
C ASP A 29 2.01 -1.05 -5.86
N THR A 30 1.69 -2.28 -5.46
CA THR A 30 1.53 -2.63 -4.05
C THR A 30 2.03 -4.04 -3.84
N GLU A 31 2.86 -4.20 -2.82
CA GLU A 31 3.32 -5.49 -2.32
C GLU A 31 2.82 -5.70 -0.88
N VAL A 32 2.32 -6.89 -0.60
CA VAL A 32 1.85 -7.26 0.74
C VAL A 32 2.82 -8.28 1.34
N LEU A 33 3.44 -7.91 2.46
CA LEU A 33 4.42 -8.71 3.17
C LEU A 33 3.84 -9.18 4.50
N ALA A 34 3.81 -10.50 4.72
CA ALA A 34 3.49 -11.08 6.02
C ALA A 34 4.77 -11.40 6.79
N VAL A 35 4.97 -10.77 7.94
CA VAL A 35 6.15 -10.94 8.79
C VAL A 35 5.73 -11.50 10.14
N SER A 36 6.37 -12.60 10.56
CA SER A 36 6.11 -13.22 11.86
C SER A 36 7.00 -12.63 12.95
N TYR A 37 6.41 -12.16 14.05
CA TYR A 37 7.08 -11.58 15.21
C TYR A 37 6.99 -12.50 16.43
N GLU A 38 8.01 -12.47 17.27
CA GLU A 38 8.04 -13.26 18.52
C GLU A 38 6.88 -12.91 19.46
N ASN A 39 6.51 -11.63 19.55
CA ASN A 39 5.40 -11.16 20.36
C ASN A 39 4.95 -9.75 19.93
N PRO A 40 3.75 -9.30 20.34
CA PRO A 40 3.22 -7.98 19.96
C PRO A 40 4.07 -6.79 20.44
N LEU A 41 4.81 -6.94 21.54
CA LEU A 41 5.68 -5.86 22.05
C LEU A 41 6.86 -5.60 21.12
N LYS A 42 7.45 -6.65 20.56
CA LYS A 42 8.52 -6.53 19.56
C LYS A 42 8.02 -5.85 18.29
N LEU A 43 6.83 -6.22 17.80
CA LEU A 43 6.17 -5.54 16.68
C LEU A 43 6.01 -4.03 16.94
N MET A 44 5.45 -3.65 18.10
CA MET A 44 5.27 -2.23 18.46
C MET A 44 6.59 -1.46 18.59
N HIS A 45 7.66 -2.11 19.03
CA HIS A 45 8.99 -1.49 19.07
C HIS A 45 9.50 -1.20 17.65
N ASP A 46 9.33 -2.12 16.71
CA ASP A 46 9.82 -1.96 15.35
C ASP A 46 8.97 -0.94 14.56
N LEU A 47 7.64 -0.95 14.73
CA LEU A 47 6.76 0.11 14.19
C LEU A 47 7.16 1.51 14.67
N ARG A 48 7.58 1.64 15.94
CA ARG A 48 8.12 2.89 16.46
C ARG A 48 9.44 3.27 15.78
N GLY A 49 10.33 2.31 15.55
CA GLY A 49 11.59 2.53 14.85
C GLY A 49 11.41 2.94 13.39
N MET A 50 10.37 2.42 12.73
CA MET A 50 9.98 2.78 11.36
C MET A 50 9.32 4.15 11.25
N GLY A 51 8.93 4.76 12.38
CA GLY A 51 8.22 6.04 12.37
C GLY A 51 6.71 5.92 12.13
N GLU A 52 6.15 4.70 12.19
CA GLU A 52 4.72 4.38 11.99
C GLU A 52 3.85 4.78 13.19
N GLN A 53 4.28 5.81 13.92
CA GLN A 53 3.51 6.40 15.00
C GLN A 53 2.49 7.40 14.43
N MET A 54 1.46 7.71 15.23
CA MET A 54 0.49 8.73 14.85
C MET A 54 1.14 10.12 14.68
N ALA A 55 1.07 10.68 13.47
CA ALA A 55 1.63 11.98 13.12
C ALA A 55 0.65 13.16 13.27
N THR A 56 -0.63 12.91 13.52
CA THR A 56 -1.66 13.96 13.57
C THR A 56 -1.60 14.82 14.85
N HIS A 57 -2.05 16.08 14.74
CA HIS A 57 -2.10 17.04 15.86
C HIS A 57 -3.04 16.61 17.00
N SER A 58 -4.07 15.83 16.68
CA SER A 58 -5.09 15.34 17.62
C SER A 58 -4.66 14.08 18.39
N ARG A 59 -3.41 13.62 18.20
CA ARG A 59 -2.90 12.44 18.91
C ARG A 59 -2.89 12.63 20.42
N ALA A 60 -3.07 11.53 21.15
CA ALA A 60 -2.85 11.53 22.59
C ALA A 60 -1.38 11.89 22.90
N LYS A 61 -1.19 12.94 23.71
CA LYS A 61 0.15 13.40 24.15
C LYS A 61 0.60 12.76 25.47
N THR A 62 -0.25 11.93 26.07
CA THR A 62 0.03 11.20 27.31
C THR A 62 0.48 9.77 27.02
N PHE A 63 1.21 9.19 27.95
CA PHE A 63 1.59 7.78 27.86
C PHE A 63 0.37 6.87 27.99
N THR A 64 0.35 5.81 27.19
CA THR A 64 -0.61 4.72 27.36
C THR A 64 -0.36 4.03 28.69
N ARG A 65 -1.43 3.78 29.46
CA ARG A 65 -1.32 3.06 30.73
C ARG A 65 -0.83 1.63 30.49
N ARG A 66 -0.06 1.12 31.44
CA ARG A 66 0.58 -0.20 31.36
C ARG A 66 -0.42 -1.35 31.20
N ASP A 67 -1.51 -1.32 31.96
CA ASP A 67 -2.60 -2.30 31.90
C ASP A 67 -3.28 -2.34 30.52
N VAL A 68 -3.53 -1.16 29.94
CA VAL A 68 -4.11 -1.06 28.59
C VAL A 68 -3.17 -1.65 27.53
N LEU A 69 -1.86 -1.37 27.64
CA LEU A 69 -0.86 -1.91 26.71
C LEU A 69 -0.80 -3.43 26.77
N PHE A 70 -0.71 -4.01 27.98
CA PHE A 70 -0.67 -5.46 28.13
C PHE A 70 -1.96 -6.13 27.68
N ARG A 71 -3.12 -5.55 28.01
CA ARG A 71 -4.40 -6.08 27.55
C ARG A 71 -4.51 -6.09 26.03
N ALA A 72 -3.99 -5.06 25.36
CA ALA A 72 -3.94 -5.04 23.90
C ALA A 72 -3.02 -6.13 23.32
N CYS A 73 -1.88 -6.41 23.97
CA CYS A 73 -0.98 -7.50 23.57
C CYS A 73 -1.65 -8.87 23.72
N GLU A 74 -2.33 -9.11 24.84
CA GLU A 74 -3.10 -10.34 25.07
C GLU A 74 -4.15 -10.54 23.97
N ILE A 75 -4.96 -9.51 23.71
CA ILE A 75 -6.00 -9.57 22.66
C ILE A 75 -5.38 -9.86 21.29
N TYR A 76 -4.25 -9.25 20.96
CA TYR A 76 -3.59 -9.50 19.68
C TYR A 76 -3.09 -10.94 19.56
N GLN A 77 -2.50 -11.47 20.64
CA GLN A 77 -2.07 -12.87 20.72
C GLN A 77 -3.26 -13.82 20.62
N ASP A 78 -4.37 -13.55 21.31
CA ASP A 78 -5.56 -14.40 21.31
C ASP A 78 -6.22 -14.49 19.92
N ILE A 79 -6.18 -13.39 19.15
CA ILE A 79 -6.84 -13.32 17.83
C ILE A 79 -5.94 -13.82 16.72
N PHE A 80 -4.64 -13.51 16.77
CA PHE A 80 -3.71 -13.73 15.64
C PHE A 80 -2.54 -14.67 15.96
N GLY A 81 -2.39 -15.09 17.21
CA GLY A 81 -1.32 -15.99 17.62
C GLY A 81 -1.32 -17.28 16.83
N ASP A 82 -0.14 -17.72 16.40
CA ASP A 82 0.06 -19.03 15.81
C ASP A 82 0.37 -20.10 16.87
N ASP A 83 0.43 -21.36 16.45
CA ASP A 83 0.69 -22.51 17.32
C ASP A 83 2.05 -22.43 18.03
N ASP A 84 3.00 -21.69 17.48
CA ASP A 84 4.33 -21.44 18.05
C ASP A 84 4.35 -20.25 19.04
N GLY A 85 3.18 -19.62 19.27
CA GLY A 85 3.02 -18.47 20.15
C GLY A 85 3.55 -17.16 19.56
N ARG A 86 3.86 -17.13 18.27
CA ARG A 86 4.27 -15.93 17.54
C ARG A 86 3.04 -15.21 16.98
N VAL A 87 3.25 -14.01 16.45
CA VAL A 87 2.16 -13.21 15.87
C VAL A 87 2.52 -12.70 14.47
N PRO A 88 1.66 -12.90 13.46
CA PRO A 88 1.86 -12.36 12.13
C PRO A 88 1.47 -10.89 12.09
N ALA A 89 2.23 -10.08 11.35
CA ALA A 89 1.91 -8.72 11.01
C ALA A 89 2.01 -8.53 9.49
N THR A 90 0.99 -7.92 8.90
CA THR A 90 0.92 -7.66 7.46
C THR A 90 1.30 -6.22 7.19
N PHE A 91 2.24 -6.01 6.27
CA PHE A 91 2.70 -4.72 5.81
C PHE A 91 2.36 -4.56 4.34
N GLU A 92 1.77 -3.44 4.00
CA GLU A 92 1.50 -3.04 2.61
C GLU A 92 2.54 -1.99 2.22
N VAL A 93 3.33 -2.31 1.19
CA VAL A 93 4.35 -1.41 0.64
C VAL A 93 3.84 -0.91 -0.70
N ILE A 94 3.52 0.39 -0.75
CA ILE A 94 3.09 1.06 -1.97
C ILE A 94 4.30 1.69 -2.64
N THR A 95 4.60 1.27 -3.88
CA THR A 95 5.67 1.86 -4.69
C THR A 95 5.07 2.75 -5.76
N LEU A 96 5.56 3.99 -5.83
CA LEU A 96 5.10 5.00 -6.78
C LEU A 96 6.27 5.41 -7.67
N THR A 97 6.18 5.11 -8.96
CA THR A 97 7.18 5.47 -9.97
C THR A 97 6.55 6.40 -11.00
N ALA A 98 7.24 7.49 -11.34
CA ALA A 98 6.80 8.40 -12.39
C ALA A 98 7.98 9.14 -13.01
N TRP A 99 7.75 9.77 -14.16
CA TRP A 99 8.76 10.49 -14.92
C TRP A 99 8.49 11.99 -14.91
N ALA A 100 9.56 12.78 -14.88
CA ALA A 100 9.45 14.20 -15.23
C ALA A 100 8.99 14.30 -16.71
N PRO A 101 8.09 15.25 -17.04
CA PRO A 101 7.67 15.45 -18.42
C PRO A 101 8.86 15.73 -19.35
N ALA A 102 8.91 15.06 -20.50
CA ALA A 102 9.94 15.28 -21.53
C ALA A 102 9.31 15.56 -22.91
N PRO A 103 9.93 16.39 -23.78
CA PRO A 103 9.37 16.74 -25.09
C PRO A 103 9.26 15.56 -26.06
N ASP A 104 10.14 14.57 -25.92
CA ASP A 104 10.21 13.35 -26.73
C ASP A 104 9.37 12.20 -26.14
N GLN A 105 8.60 12.46 -25.09
CA GLN A 105 7.78 11.45 -24.45
C GLN A 105 6.62 11.02 -25.35
N GLN A 106 6.40 9.70 -25.40
CA GLN A 106 5.36 9.11 -26.24
C GLN A 106 3.98 9.67 -25.87
N GLN A 107 3.30 10.24 -26.86
CA GLN A 107 1.93 10.74 -26.70
C GLN A 107 0.92 9.68 -27.15
N PRO A 108 -0.24 9.58 -26.48
CA PRO A 108 -1.33 8.74 -26.95
C PRO A 108 -1.72 9.12 -28.37
N SER A 109 -1.93 8.14 -29.25
CA SER A 109 -2.41 8.40 -30.59
C SER A 109 -3.79 9.05 -30.55
N THR A 110 -4.09 9.91 -31.54
CA THR A 110 -5.38 10.55 -31.66
C THR A 110 -6.51 9.52 -31.70
N ARG A 111 -7.60 9.75 -30.98
CA ARG A 111 -8.77 8.85 -31.01
C ARG A 111 -9.21 8.63 -32.47
N GLY A 112 -9.40 7.37 -32.86
CA GLY A 112 -9.80 6.99 -34.23
C GLY A 112 -8.64 6.74 -35.20
N SER A 113 -7.39 6.87 -34.77
CA SER A 113 -6.19 6.58 -35.59
C SER A 113 -5.80 5.09 -35.63
N GLY A 114 -6.70 4.18 -35.27
CA GLY A 114 -6.44 2.74 -35.30
C GLY A 114 -6.09 2.29 -36.73
N GLN A 115 -4.92 1.66 -36.89
CA GLN A 115 -4.41 1.22 -38.19
C GLN A 115 -4.84 -0.21 -38.55
N ILE A 116 -5.18 -1.02 -37.55
CA ILE A 116 -5.50 -2.44 -37.68
C ILE A 116 -6.85 -2.70 -37.03
N SER A 117 -7.74 -3.39 -37.74
CA SER A 117 -9.02 -3.84 -37.21
C SER A 117 -8.82 -5.05 -36.32
N LEU A 118 -9.31 -4.98 -35.08
CA LEU A 118 -9.31 -6.12 -34.15
C LEU A 118 -10.11 -7.31 -34.72
N ALA A 119 -11.14 -7.04 -35.53
CA ALA A 119 -11.95 -8.08 -36.16
C ALA A 119 -11.18 -8.88 -37.23
N ASP A 120 -10.17 -8.29 -37.86
CA ASP A 120 -9.36 -8.98 -38.88
C ASP A 120 -8.31 -9.87 -38.22
N VAL A 121 -7.78 -9.46 -37.07
CA VAL A 121 -6.83 -10.25 -36.26
C VAL A 121 -7.50 -11.45 -35.60
N LEU A 122 -8.73 -11.31 -35.11
CA LEU A 122 -9.44 -12.40 -34.44
C LEU A 122 -9.98 -13.46 -35.42
N LYS A 123 -10.20 -13.11 -36.69
CA LYS A 123 -10.66 -14.06 -37.72
C LYS A 123 -9.57 -14.99 -38.22
N SER A 124 -8.30 -14.58 -38.19
CA SER A 124 -7.19 -15.42 -38.67
C SER A 124 -6.93 -16.64 -37.80
N ASP A 125 -7.40 -16.64 -36.54
CA ASP A 125 -7.25 -17.78 -35.62
C ASP A 125 -8.31 -18.88 -35.85
N ASP A 126 -9.48 -18.53 -36.40
CA ASP A 126 -10.59 -19.49 -36.66
C ASP A 126 -10.39 -20.29 -37.98
N GLU A 127 -9.54 -19.86 -38.91
CA GLU A 127 -9.26 -20.59 -40.16
C GLU A 127 -8.14 -21.65 -40.04
N SER A 128 -7.58 -21.84 -38.84
CA SER A 128 -6.47 -22.79 -38.58
C SER A 128 -6.87 -24.09 -37.86
N ALA A 129 -8.17 -24.44 -37.84
CA ALA A 129 -8.70 -25.66 -37.20
C ALA A 129 -9.29 -26.67 -38.20
#